data_AF-A0A3A5L5X9-F1
#
_entry.id   AF-A0A3A5L5X9-F1
#
_cell.length_a   1.000
_cell.length_b   1.000
_cell.length_c   1.000
_cell.angle_alpha   90.00
_cell.angle_beta   90.00
_cell.angle_gamma   90.00
#
_symmetry.space_group_name_H-M   'P 1'
#
loop_
_entity.id
_entity.type
_entity.pdbx_description
1 polymer ?
#
loop_
_entity_poly.entity_id
_entity_poly.type
_entity_poly.pdbx_seq_one_letter_code
_entity_poly.pdbx_strand_id
1 'polypeptide(L)'
;METRSQIRRQRAMWGQNTGYVDVPARQRLTRSFRAREFMPPDAMAMAFDRELVIATDGFWAELNSGDQALFLNGSEVLMEAKGDDRSILRLRPLESARNGDVQSVRETDNLYARIIA
;
A
#
# COMPACT_ATOMS: atom_id res chain seq x y z
N MET A 1 23.63 46.03 37.96
CA MET A 1 24.20 44.66 38.03
C MET A 1 23.19 43.83 38.81
N GLU A 2 22.11 43.45 38.15
CA GLU A 2 20.93 42.84 38.74
C GLU A 2 20.60 41.57 37.95
N THR A 3 20.89 40.46 38.63
CA THR A 3 19.98 39.32 38.79
C THR A 3 19.56 38.57 37.53
N ARG A 4 20.50 37.76 37.02
CA ARG A 4 20.33 36.58 36.15
C ARG A 4 19.35 35.50 36.68
N SER A 5 18.47 35.81 37.64
CA SER A 5 17.56 34.86 38.31
C SER A 5 16.08 34.98 37.92
N GLN A 6 15.69 35.88 37.00
CA GLN A 6 14.28 36.00 36.58
C GLN A 6 13.92 35.27 35.27
N ILE A 7 14.90 34.79 34.49
CA ILE A 7 14.63 34.09 33.20
C ILE A 7 14.44 32.57 33.38
N ARG A 8 14.57 32.04 34.61
CA ARG A 8 14.48 30.59 34.88
C ARG A 8 13.11 30.10 35.40
N ARG A 9 12.10 30.98 35.52
CA ARG A 9 10.77 30.63 36.08
C ARG A 9 9.57 30.81 35.13
N GLN A 10 9.79 31.02 33.84
CA GLN A 10 8.71 30.93 32.83
C GLN A 10 8.77 29.66 31.96
N ARG A 11 9.66 28.72 32.30
CA ARG A 11 9.87 27.46 31.55
C ARG A 11 9.25 26.22 32.21
N ALA A 12 8.24 26.42 33.07
CA ALA A 12 7.60 25.36 33.87
C ALA A 12 6.06 25.30 33.73
N MET A 13 5.49 25.94 32.71
CA MET A 13 4.02 25.97 32.47
C MET A 13 3.66 25.78 30.98
N TRP A 14 4.39 24.92 30.28
CA TRP A 14 4.01 24.40 28.94
C TRP A 14 4.30 22.91 28.81
N GLY A 15 4.33 22.19 29.94
CA GLY A 15 4.02 20.77 29.94
C GLY A 15 2.51 20.63 30.06
N GLN A 16 1.93 19.61 29.44
CA GLN A 16 0.49 19.26 29.43
C GLN A 16 -0.32 19.89 28.29
N ASN A 17 -0.09 19.44 27.05
CA ASN A 17 -1.10 19.03 26.06
C ASN A 17 -0.49 19.02 24.66
N THR A 18 0.34 18.00 24.38
CA THR A 18 0.24 17.39 23.06
C THR A 18 -0.44 16.07 23.33
N GLY A 19 -1.73 15.99 22.96
CA GLY A 19 -2.38 14.72 22.75
C GLY A 19 -1.59 14.01 21.65
N TYR A 20 -0.51 13.34 22.04
CA TYR A 20 0.03 12.23 21.27
C TYR A 20 -1.08 11.20 21.30
N VAL A 21 -1.97 11.30 20.30
CA VAL A 21 -2.73 10.15 19.87
C VAL A 21 -1.64 9.17 19.46
N ASP A 22 -1.37 8.20 20.32
CA ASP A 22 -0.62 7.02 19.97
C ASP A 22 -1.43 6.34 18.87
N VAL A 23 -1.18 6.74 17.63
CA VAL A 23 -1.70 6.03 16.47
C VAL A 23 -0.95 4.72 16.52
N PRO A 24 -1.62 3.59 16.86
CA PRO A 24 -0.94 2.30 16.95
C PRO A 24 -0.16 2.14 15.66
N ALA A 25 1.13 1.82 15.75
CA ALA A 25 2.04 1.85 14.63
C ALA A 25 1.43 1.15 13.40
N ARG A 26 0.82 1.96 12.52
CA ARG A 26 0.26 1.53 11.24
C ARG A 26 1.34 0.75 10.53
N GLN A 27 0.97 -0.39 9.94
CA GLN A 27 1.83 -1.39 9.32
C GLN A 27 3.06 -0.74 8.64
N ARG A 28 4.18 -0.67 9.37
CA ARG A 28 5.39 0.02 8.89
C ARG A 28 6.14 -0.97 8.01
N LEU A 29 6.20 -0.68 6.72
CA LEU A 29 7.05 -1.41 5.79
C LEU A 29 8.50 -1.41 6.30
N THR A 30 9.07 -2.60 6.44
CA THR A 30 10.49 -2.81 6.78
C THR A 30 11.36 -2.88 5.53
N ARG A 31 10.75 -2.99 4.34
CA ARG A 31 11.42 -3.07 3.04
C ARG A 31 10.68 -2.18 2.03
N SER A 32 11.42 -1.41 1.24
CA SER A 32 10.89 -0.63 0.11
C SER A 32 12.00 -0.26 -0.87
N PHE A 33 11.65 0.06 -2.12
CA PHE A 33 12.62 0.41 -3.16
C PHE A 33 13.42 1.70 -2.87
N ARG A 34 12.88 2.62 -2.07
CA ARG A 34 13.53 3.90 -1.72
C ARG A 34 14.24 3.87 -0.36
N ALA A 35 14.50 2.69 0.19
CA ALA A 35 15.30 2.56 1.40
C ALA A 35 16.73 3.08 1.19
N ARG A 36 17.40 3.48 2.27
CA ARG A 36 18.79 3.99 2.24
C ARG A 36 19.79 2.97 1.71
N GLU A 37 19.48 1.69 1.90
CA GLU A 37 20.31 0.57 1.49
C GLU A 37 19.53 -0.29 0.51
N PHE A 38 20.25 -0.92 -0.42
CA PHE A 38 19.65 -1.90 -1.30
C PHE A 38 19.10 -3.08 -0.47
N MET A 39 17.84 -3.44 -0.70
CA MET A 39 17.21 -4.59 -0.08
C MET A 39 16.80 -5.56 -1.20
N PRO A 40 17.34 -6.79 -1.23
CA PRO A 40 16.93 -7.77 -2.24
C PRO A 40 15.43 -8.10 -2.04
N PRO A 41 14.66 -8.22 -3.13
CA PRO A 41 13.27 -8.62 -3.04
C PRO A 41 13.17 -10.09 -2.62
N ASP A 42 12.08 -10.43 -1.94
CA ASP A 42 11.71 -11.83 -1.77
C ASP A 42 11.22 -12.37 -3.11
N ALA A 43 11.80 -13.50 -3.54
CA ALA A 43 11.49 -14.11 -4.83
C ALA A 43 10.90 -15.51 -4.62
N MET A 44 9.82 -15.80 -5.33
CA MET A 44 9.17 -17.10 -5.33
C MET A 44 8.70 -17.42 -6.74
N ALA A 45 8.80 -18.69 -7.13
CA ALA A 45 8.19 -19.21 -8.34
C ALA A 45 7.01 -20.11 -7.95
N MET A 46 5.86 -19.89 -8.56
CA MET A 46 4.68 -20.73 -8.38
C MET A 46 3.92 -20.88 -9.69
N ALA A 47 3.36 -22.06 -9.90
CA ALA A 47 2.36 -22.28 -10.95
C ALA A 47 0.98 -21.86 -10.43
N PHE A 48 0.15 -21.30 -11.30
CA PHE A 48 -1.27 -21.05 -11.03
C PHE A 48 -2.10 -21.51 -12.22
N ASP A 49 -3.21 -22.18 -11.95
CA ASP A 49 -4.07 -22.84 -12.93
C ASP A 49 -5.38 -22.07 -13.19
N ARG A 50 -5.75 -21.17 -12.28
CA ARG A 50 -7.01 -20.41 -12.35
C ARG A 50 -6.76 -18.91 -12.38
N GLU A 51 -6.62 -18.30 -11.22
CA GLU A 51 -6.60 -16.85 -11.11
C GLU A 51 -5.57 -16.46 -10.07
N LEU A 52 -4.72 -15.51 -10.44
CA LEU A 52 -3.77 -14.89 -9.54
C LEU A 52 -4.19 -13.42 -9.34
N VAL A 53 -4.42 -13.06 -8.08
CA VAL A 53 -4.75 -11.69 -7.67
C VAL A 53 -3.57 -11.14 -6.88
N ILE A 54 -3.05 -10.01 -7.34
CA ILE A 54 -2.05 -9.20 -6.65
C ILE A 54 -2.71 -7.86 -6.35
N ALA A 55 -2.57 -7.33 -5.14
CA ALA A 55 -3.22 -6.08 -4.76
C ALA A 55 -2.42 -5.31 -3.72
N THR A 56 -2.65 -3.99 -3.64
CA THR A 56 -2.10 -3.15 -2.57
C THR A 56 -2.70 -3.51 -1.21
N ASP A 57 -2.02 -3.13 -0.13
CA ASP A 57 -2.50 -3.31 1.24
C ASP A 57 -3.85 -2.62 1.48
N GLY A 58 -4.10 -1.46 0.87
CA GLY A 58 -5.42 -0.81 0.89
C GLY A 58 -6.57 -1.71 0.44
N PHE A 59 -6.35 -2.60 -0.53
CA PHE A 59 -7.38 -3.58 -0.94
C PHE A 59 -7.65 -4.61 0.15
N TRP A 60 -6.61 -5.14 0.78
CA TRP A 60 -6.72 -6.21 1.78
C TRP A 60 -7.16 -5.71 3.16
N ALA A 61 -6.77 -4.49 3.53
CA ALA A 61 -6.99 -3.93 4.86
C ALA A 61 -8.35 -3.23 5.00
N GLU A 62 -8.84 -2.59 3.93
CA GLU A 62 -10.02 -1.71 4.02
C GLU A 62 -11.30 -2.34 3.49
N LEU A 63 -11.20 -3.29 2.56
CA LEU A 63 -12.38 -3.90 1.94
C LEU A 63 -12.79 -5.18 2.66
N ASN A 64 -14.08 -5.31 2.96
CA ASN A 64 -14.66 -6.60 3.34
C ASN A 64 -14.77 -7.52 2.12
N SER A 65 -15.03 -8.81 2.33
CA SER A 65 -15.07 -9.80 1.24
C SER A 65 -16.07 -9.49 0.12
N GLY A 66 -17.19 -8.83 0.44
CA GLY A 66 -18.18 -8.41 -0.54
C GLY A 66 -17.64 -7.28 -1.43
N ASP A 67 -17.06 -6.27 -0.80
CA ASP A 67 -16.45 -5.14 -1.50
C ASP A 67 -15.22 -5.57 -2.32
N GLN A 68 -14.42 -6.51 -1.81
CA GLN A 68 -13.32 -7.11 -2.58
C GLN A 68 -13.84 -7.77 -3.87
N ALA A 69 -14.93 -8.53 -3.80
CA ALA A 69 -15.54 -9.17 -4.97
C ALA A 69 -16.10 -8.14 -5.97
N LEU A 70 -16.75 -7.09 -5.47
CA LEU A 70 -17.23 -5.97 -6.31
C LEU A 70 -16.06 -5.27 -7.02
N PHE A 71 -15.00 -4.96 -6.30
CA PHE A 71 -13.80 -4.33 -6.84
C PHE A 71 -13.11 -5.21 -7.89
N LEU A 72 -13.00 -6.52 -7.64
CA LEU A 72 -12.45 -7.50 -8.59
C LEU A 72 -13.26 -7.64 -9.89
N ASN A 73 -14.57 -7.39 -9.82
CA ASN A 73 -15.46 -7.33 -10.98
C ASN A 73 -15.46 -5.95 -11.67
N GLY A 74 -14.68 -5.01 -11.13
CA GLY A 74 -14.52 -3.67 -11.69
C GLY A 74 -15.70 -2.74 -11.39
N SER A 75 -16.49 -3.04 -10.35
CA SER A 75 -17.50 -2.13 -9.81
C SER A 75 -16.83 -1.05 -8.96
N GLU A 76 -17.42 0.15 -8.95
CA GLU A 76 -16.99 1.20 -8.02
C GLU A 76 -17.34 0.80 -6.58
N VAL A 77 -16.34 0.87 -5.71
CA VAL A 77 -16.49 0.69 -4.27
C VAL A 77 -16.15 2.01 -3.62
N LEU A 78 -16.99 2.47 -2.69
CA LEU A 78 -16.85 3.78 -2.07
C LEU A 78 -15.44 3.96 -1.48
N MET A 79 -14.80 5.08 -1.81
CA MET A 79 -13.56 5.48 -1.16
C MET A 79 -13.85 6.37 0.05
N GLU A 80 -13.44 5.94 1.23
CA GLU A 80 -13.42 6.82 2.39
C GLU A 80 -12.38 7.92 2.16
N ALA A 81 -12.67 9.15 2.60
CA ALA A 81 -11.82 10.32 2.35
C ALA A 81 -10.39 10.24 2.94
N LYS A 82 -10.11 9.21 3.76
CA LYS A 82 -8.80 8.94 4.36
C LYS A 82 -8.27 7.53 4.08
N GLY A 83 -8.96 6.78 3.20
CA GLY A 83 -8.53 5.45 2.82
C GLY A 83 -7.28 5.47 1.94
N ASP A 84 -6.53 4.40 1.98
CA ASP A 84 -5.35 4.18 1.15
C ASP A 84 -5.74 3.85 -0.30
N ASP A 85 -4.77 3.98 -1.20
CA ASP A 85 -4.96 3.68 -2.61
C ASP A 85 -5.19 2.16 -2.82
N ARG A 86 -6.27 1.85 -3.53
CA ARG A 86 -6.66 0.48 -3.86
C ARG A 86 -6.34 0.19 -5.31
N SER A 87 -5.42 -0.75 -5.53
CA SER A 87 -5.13 -1.25 -6.87
C SER A 87 -5.03 -2.77 -6.86
N ILE A 88 -5.46 -3.37 -7.97
CA ILE A 88 -5.42 -4.80 -8.20
C ILE A 88 -4.79 -5.10 -9.56
N LEU A 89 -4.09 -6.21 -9.63
CA LEU A 89 -3.67 -6.88 -10.85
C LEU A 89 -4.24 -8.29 -10.82
N ARG A 90 -5.07 -8.60 -11.81
CA ARG A 90 -5.74 -9.88 -11.96
C ARG A 90 -5.20 -10.60 -13.19
N LEU A 91 -4.63 -11.77 -12.99
CA LEU A 91 -4.08 -12.61 -14.05
C LEU A 91 -4.87 -13.90 -14.15
N ARG A 92 -5.25 -14.28 -15.38
CA ARG A 92 -5.93 -15.54 -15.67
C ARG A 92 -5.27 -16.21 -16.88
N PRO A 93 -4.90 -17.49 -16.79
CA PRO A 93 -4.48 -18.24 -17.96
C PRO A 93 -5.62 -18.25 -19.00
N LEU A 94 -5.27 -17.98 -20.25
CA LEU A 94 -6.18 -18.17 -21.37
C LEU A 94 -5.89 -19.55 -21.96
N GLU A 95 -6.92 -20.39 -22.12
CA GLU A 95 -6.79 -21.77 -22.62
C GLU A 95 -6.11 -21.85 -24.00
N SER A 96 -6.13 -20.75 -24.76
CA SER A 96 -5.61 -20.65 -26.13
C SER A 96 -4.34 -19.80 -26.26
N ALA A 97 -3.79 -19.28 -25.16
CA ALA A 97 -2.61 -18.43 -25.23
C ALA A 97 -1.38 -19.26 -25.64
N ARG A 98 -0.73 -18.85 -26.74
CA ARG A 98 0.63 -19.33 -27.03
C ARG A 98 1.55 -18.79 -25.94
N ASN A 99 2.61 -19.53 -25.64
CA ASN A 99 3.57 -19.19 -24.60
C ASN A 99 4.00 -17.71 -24.73
N GLY A 100 3.67 -16.88 -23.73
CA GLY A 100 4.04 -15.46 -23.67
C GLY A 100 3.01 -14.43 -24.18
N ASP A 101 1.81 -14.82 -24.63
CA ASP A 101 0.77 -13.85 -25.00
C ASP A 101 0.10 -13.25 -23.75
N VAL A 102 0.19 -11.93 -23.58
CA VAL A 102 -0.43 -11.18 -22.47
C VAL A 102 -1.47 -10.24 -23.05
N GLN A 103 -2.74 -10.51 -22.75
CA GLN A 103 -3.85 -9.67 -23.19
C GLN A 103 -4.37 -8.83 -22.02
N SER A 104 -4.35 -7.51 -22.18
CA SER A 104 -4.98 -6.62 -21.21
C SER A 104 -6.47 -6.55 -21.49
N VAL A 105 -7.29 -6.99 -20.53
CA VAL A 105 -8.76 -6.96 -20.65
C VAL A 105 -9.30 -5.55 -20.43
N ARG A 106 -8.52 -4.67 -19.78
CA ARG A 106 -8.81 -3.26 -19.60
C ARG A 106 -7.53 -2.47 -19.88
N GLU A 107 -7.64 -1.40 -20.66
CA GLU A 107 -6.54 -0.45 -20.78
C GLU A 107 -6.39 0.29 -19.46
N THR A 108 -5.16 0.35 -18.96
CA THR A 108 -4.82 1.11 -17.77
C THR A 108 -3.50 1.82 -18.04
N ASP A 109 -3.44 3.13 -17.81
CA ASP A 109 -2.24 3.92 -18.07
C ASP A 109 -1.08 3.60 -17.11
N ASN A 110 -1.34 2.81 -16.06
CA ASN A 110 -0.42 2.57 -14.95
C ASN A 110 0.17 1.15 -14.91
N LEU A 111 -0.03 0.33 -15.95
CA LEU A 111 0.55 -1.01 -16.04
C LEU A 111 1.80 -1.01 -16.90
N TYR A 112 2.97 -1.21 -16.28
CA TYR A 112 4.22 -1.47 -16.99
C TYR A 112 4.48 -2.98 -17.05
N ALA A 113 4.44 -3.56 -18.24
CA ALA A 113 4.80 -4.96 -18.47
C ALA A 113 6.09 -5.04 -19.28
N ARG A 114 7.08 -5.81 -18.78
CA ARG A 114 8.28 -6.19 -19.53
C ARG A 114 8.27 -7.69 -19.75
N ILE A 115 8.13 -8.10 -21.01
CA ILE A 115 8.29 -9.50 -21.40
C ILE A 115 9.79 -9.79 -21.45
N ILE A 116 10.24 -10.77 -20.68
CA ILE A 116 11.62 -11.27 -20.74
C ILE A 116 11.59 -12.45 -21.72
N ALA A 117 12.13 -12.22 -22.92
CA ALA A 117 12.32 -13.23 -23.95
C ALA A 117 13.56 -14.07 -23.68
#